data_AF-A0A6V7JAL7-F1
#
_entry.id   AF-A0A6V7JAL7-F1
#
_cell.length_a   1.000
_cell.length_b   1.000
_cell.length_c   1.000
_cell.angle_alpha   90.00
_cell.angle_beta   90.00
_cell.angle_gamma   90.00
#
_symmetry.space_group_name_H-M   'P 1'
#
loop_
_entity.id
_entity.type
_entity.pdbx_description
1 polymer ?
#
loop_
_entity_poly.entity_id
_entity_poly.type
_entity_poly.pdbx_seq_one_letter_code
_entity_poly.pdbx_strand_id
1 'polypeptide(L)'
;SEPINVVVTGAAGQIAYSLLYQLAAGTVFGPNQPINLKLLDIPVMMDVLQGVVMELEDLALPLLREVTPTADPAVAFDKAAAAFLVGAMPRKQGMERKDLLSANVKIFKVQGEALDKYARKDVKVLVVGNPANTNAIICSHYAPSIPKENFTAMTRLDQNRAQAALASRLGVQ
;
A
#
# COMPACT_ATOMS: atom_id res chain seq x y z
N SER A 1 2.69 23.20 -3.98
CA SER A 1 2.12 22.10 -4.79
C SER A 1 0.83 21.62 -4.15
N GLU A 2 -0.16 21.24 -4.94
CA GLU A 2 -1.36 20.59 -4.41
C GLU A 2 -0.99 19.23 -3.78
N PRO A 3 -1.61 18.84 -2.66
CA PRO A 3 -1.37 17.54 -2.05
C PRO A 3 -1.91 16.41 -2.93
N ILE A 4 -1.19 15.29 -2.97
CA ILE A 4 -1.68 14.06 -3.62
C ILE A 4 -2.26 13.08 -2.60
N ASN A 5 -3.34 12.37 -2.98
CA ASN A 5 -3.91 11.32 -2.15
C ASN A 5 -3.09 10.02 -2.31
N VAL A 6 -2.56 9.52 -1.20
CA VAL A 6 -1.75 8.30 -1.13
C VAL A 6 -2.46 7.27 -0.26
N VAL A 7 -2.82 6.14 -0.86
CA VAL A 7 -3.50 5.05 -0.16
C VAL A 7 -2.48 4.08 0.43
N VAL A 8 -2.71 3.62 1.66
CA VAL A 8 -2.00 2.48 2.25
C VAL A 8 -3.03 1.51 2.82
N THR A 9 -3.04 0.26 2.35
CA THR A 9 -3.94 -0.79 2.89
C THR A 9 -3.24 -1.63 3.95
N GLY A 10 -3.98 -2.22 4.91
CA GLY A 10 -3.36 -2.87 6.06
C GLY A 10 -2.52 -1.88 6.87
N ALA A 11 -3.02 -0.65 6.98
CA ALA A 11 -2.31 0.50 7.50
C ALA A 11 -1.95 0.39 8.99
N ALA A 12 -2.65 -0.44 9.76
CA ALA A 12 -2.32 -0.76 11.15
C ALA A 12 -1.28 -1.89 11.28
N GLY A 13 -0.81 -2.45 10.16
CA GLY A 13 0.19 -3.52 10.13
C GLY A 13 1.64 -3.02 10.26
N GLN A 14 2.55 -3.94 10.63
CA GLN A 14 3.97 -3.62 10.87
C GLN A 14 4.70 -3.00 9.66
N ILE A 15 4.42 -3.49 8.45
CA ILE A 15 5.04 -2.93 7.23
C ILE A 15 4.57 -1.50 7.01
N ALA A 16 3.27 -1.24 7.21
CA ALA A 16 2.71 0.09 7.07
C ALA A 16 3.27 1.04 8.13
N TYR A 17 3.37 0.60 9.39
CA TYR A 17 3.96 1.40 10.47
C TYR A 17 5.35 1.98 10.11
N SER A 18 6.25 1.17 9.55
CA SER A 18 7.55 1.64 9.06
C SER A 18 7.49 2.50 7.80
N LEU A 19 6.49 2.27 6.94
CA LEU A 19 6.33 2.96 5.65
C LEU A 19 5.71 4.36 5.81
N LEU A 20 4.73 4.52 6.69
CA LEU A 20 3.91 5.72 6.79
C LEU A 20 4.74 6.96 7.13
N TYR A 21 5.70 6.83 8.04
CA TYR A 21 6.65 7.91 8.33
C TYR A 21 7.44 8.33 7.08
N GLN A 22 7.96 7.37 6.30
CA GLN A 22 8.77 7.66 5.11
C GLN A 22 7.96 8.37 4.02
N LEU A 23 6.67 8.03 3.90
CA LEU A 23 5.74 8.72 3.01
C LEU A 23 5.52 10.16 3.49
N ALA A 24 5.13 10.32 4.76
CA ALA A 24 4.81 11.62 5.36
C ALA A 24 6.01 12.57 5.44
N ALA A 25 7.23 12.04 5.61
CA ALA A 25 8.47 12.81 5.66
C ALA A 25 8.99 13.23 4.27
N GLY A 26 8.36 12.77 3.18
CA GLY A 26 8.74 13.15 1.81
C GLY A 26 9.86 12.31 1.19
N THR A 27 10.32 11.23 1.83
CA THR A 27 11.38 10.34 1.29
C THR A 27 10.96 9.71 -0.04
N VAL A 28 9.66 9.46 -0.23
CA VAL A 28 9.14 8.73 -1.40
C VAL A 28 8.79 9.66 -2.57
N PHE A 29 8.06 10.75 -2.29
CA PHE A 29 7.57 11.66 -3.34
C PHE A 29 8.40 12.94 -3.49
N GLY A 30 9.44 13.09 -2.67
CA GLY A 30 10.35 14.24 -2.66
C GLY A 30 9.96 15.29 -1.62
N PRO A 31 10.92 16.18 -1.27
CA PRO A 31 10.80 17.11 -0.15
C PRO A 31 9.80 18.25 -0.37
N ASN A 32 9.25 18.38 -1.58
CA ASN A 32 8.38 19.48 -2.00
C ASN A 32 6.96 19.03 -2.38
N GLN A 33 6.62 17.77 -2.17
CA GLN A 33 5.32 17.20 -2.52
C GLN A 33 4.50 16.94 -1.25
N PRO A 34 3.51 17.79 -0.92
CA PRO A 34 2.57 17.49 0.14
C PRO A 34 1.73 16.25 -0.20
N ILE A 35 1.28 15.53 0.82
CA ILE A 35 0.44 14.34 0.66
C ILE A 35 -0.72 14.34 1.65
N ASN A 36 -1.79 13.66 1.26
CA ASN A 36 -2.85 13.21 2.15
C ASN A 36 -2.75 11.69 2.26
N LEU A 37 -2.69 11.16 3.47
CA LEU A 37 -2.68 9.72 3.71
C LEU A 37 -4.12 9.21 3.83
N LYS A 38 -4.51 8.27 2.96
CA LYS A 38 -5.77 7.54 3.05
C LYS A 38 -5.48 6.12 3.54
N LEU A 39 -5.78 5.85 4.80
CA LEU A 39 -5.37 4.63 5.49
C LEU A 39 -6.54 3.65 5.55
N LEU A 40 -6.40 2.52 4.85
CA LEU A 40 -7.43 1.48 4.78
C LEU A 40 -7.03 0.29 5.66
N ASP A 41 -7.90 -0.12 6.56
CA ASP A 41 -7.77 -1.40 7.25
C ASP A 41 -9.13 -2.10 7.43
N ILE A 42 -9.12 -3.31 7.99
CA ILE A 42 -10.35 -4.05 8.27
C ILE A 42 -11.05 -3.49 9.52
N PRO A 43 -12.39 -3.63 9.66
CA PRO A 43 -13.13 -3.05 10.79
C PRO A 43 -12.56 -3.37 12.18
N VAL A 44 -12.05 -4.59 12.38
CA VAL A 44 -11.48 -5.03 13.67
C VAL A 44 -10.12 -4.38 14.00
N MET A 45 -9.47 -3.75 13.03
CA MET A 45 -8.18 -3.05 13.22
C MET A 45 -8.35 -1.54 13.38
N MET A 46 -9.59 -1.01 13.33
CA MET A 46 -9.82 0.43 13.33
C MET A 46 -9.31 1.12 14.60
N ASP A 47 -9.45 0.49 15.77
CA ASP A 47 -8.93 1.05 17.03
C ASP A 47 -7.39 1.18 17.00
N VAL A 48 -6.71 0.17 16.47
CA VAL A 48 -5.25 0.20 16.28
C VAL A 48 -4.86 1.26 15.26
N LEU A 49 -5.63 1.37 14.18
CA LEU A 49 -5.40 2.37 13.14
C LEU A 49 -5.54 3.80 13.69
N GLN A 50 -6.46 4.04 14.62
CA GLN A 50 -6.56 5.35 15.28
C GLN A 50 -5.31 5.69 16.09
N GLY A 51 -4.69 4.71 16.76
CA GLY A 51 -3.39 4.91 17.41
C GLY A 51 -2.31 5.36 16.42
N VAL A 52 -2.25 4.72 15.25
CA VAL A 52 -1.30 5.10 14.17
C VAL A 52 -1.57 6.52 13.66
N VAL A 53 -2.83 6.94 13.59
CA VAL A 53 -3.21 8.32 13.19
C VAL A 53 -2.70 9.33 14.21
N MET A 54 -2.91 9.07 15.51
CA MET A 54 -2.40 9.93 16.58
C MET A 54 -0.89 10.10 16.48
N GLU A 55 -0.15 9.00 16.29
CA GLU A 55 1.31 9.06 16.13
C GLU A 55 1.72 9.87 14.89
N LEU A 56 0.99 9.78 13.77
CA LEU A 56 1.28 10.57 12.57
C LEU A 56 1.03 12.06 12.78
N GLU A 57 -0.01 12.43 13.53
CA GLU A 57 -0.34 13.81 13.87
C GLU A 57 0.71 14.41 14.82
N ASP A 58 1.16 13.64 15.82
CA ASP A 58 2.17 14.05 16.80
C ASP A 58 3.53 14.37 16.17
N LEU A 59 3.84 13.84 14.98
CA LEU A 59 5.08 14.12 14.26
C LEU A 59 5.12 15.55 13.65
N ALA A 60 3.98 16.23 13.54
CA ALA A 60 3.87 17.59 12.99
C ALA A 60 4.60 17.80 11.64
N LEU A 61 4.54 16.80 10.75
CA LEU A 61 5.27 16.80 9.49
C LEU A 61 4.67 17.79 8.48
N PRO A 62 5.45 18.75 7.92
CA PRO A 62 4.91 19.83 7.10
C PRO A 62 4.36 19.40 5.73
N LEU A 63 4.73 18.19 5.26
CA LEU A 63 4.23 17.62 4.01
C LEU A 63 2.94 16.82 4.20
N LEU A 64 2.63 16.38 5.42
CA LEU A 64 1.41 15.65 5.71
C LEU A 64 0.27 16.62 5.99
N ARG A 65 -0.73 16.66 5.11
CA ARG A 65 -1.84 17.64 5.21
C ARG A 65 -3.11 17.07 5.80
N GLU A 66 -3.38 15.80 5.57
CA GLU A 66 -4.56 15.10 6.06
C GLU A 66 -4.22 13.62 6.26
N VAL A 67 -4.79 13.01 7.30
CA VAL A 67 -4.80 11.56 7.52
C VAL A 67 -6.26 11.10 7.64
N THR A 68 -6.67 10.17 6.80
CA THR A 68 -8.05 9.63 6.81
C THR A 68 -8.00 8.12 7.10
N PRO A 69 -8.26 7.68 8.35
CA PRO A 69 -8.47 6.28 8.65
C PRO A 69 -9.86 5.83 8.18
N THR A 70 -9.96 4.67 7.55
CA THR A 70 -11.24 4.11 7.11
C THR A 70 -11.21 2.59 6.95
N ALA A 71 -12.38 1.97 7.04
CA ALA A 71 -12.61 0.59 6.62
C ALA A 71 -13.36 0.47 5.28
N ASP A 72 -13.72 1.61 4.67
CA ASP A 72 -14.42 1.67 3.39
C ASP A 72 -13.42 1.92 2.24
N PRO A 73 -13.26 0.96 1.31
CA PRO A 73 -12.45 1.13 0.12
C PRO A 73 -12.85 2.36 -0.73
N ALA A 74 -14.13 2.72 -0.79
CA ALA A 74 -14.57 3.88 -1.57
C ALA A 74 -13.96 5.19 -1.05
N VAL A 75 -13.95 5.36 0.27
CA VAL A 75 -13.32 6.51 0.95
C VAL A 75 -11.81 6.47 0.79
N ALA A 76 -11.20 5.28 0.94
CA ALA A 76 -9.75 5.15 0.85
C ALA A 76 -9.24 5.52 -0.55
N PHE A 77 -9.85 4.96 -1.60
CA PHE A 77 -9.36 5.08 -2.98
C PHE A 77 -9.83 6.34 -3.71
N ASP A 78 -10.65 7.21 -3.09
CA ASP A 78 -11.12 8.45 -3.72
C ASP A 78 -9.96 9.35 -4.18
N LYS A 79 -9.92 9.59 -5.49
CA LYS A 79 -8.92 10.41 -6.19
C LYS A 79 -7.47 10.01 -5.88
N ALA A 80 -7.22 8.75 -5.53
CA ALA A 80 -5.88 8.25 -5.23
C ALA A 80 -4.93 8.46 -6.42
N ALA A 81 -3.74 9.02 -6.14
CA ALA A 81 -2.65 9.18 -7.11
C ALA A 81 -1.60 8.06 -6.97
N ALA A 82 -1.44 7.53 -5.77
CA ALA A 82 -0.61 6.36 -5.50
C ALA A 82 -1.32 5.42 -4.51
N ALA A 83 -1.13 4.12 -4.66
CA ALA A 83 -1.69 3.12 -3.76
C ALA A 83 -0.66 2.03 -3.41
N PHE A 84 -0.38 1.89 -2.12
CA PHE A 84 0.46 0.85 -1.54
C PHE A 84 -0.45 -0.24 -0.97
N LEU A 85 -0.64 -1.34 -1.71
CA LEU A 85 -1.48 -2.45 -1.30
C LEU A 85 -0.67 -3.44 -0.45
N VAL A 86 -0.55 -3.13 0.85
CA VAL A 86 0.24 -3.90 1.82
C VAL A 86 -0.58 -4.99 2.49
N GLY A 87 -1.84 -4.71 2.81
CA GLY A 87 -2.76 -5.66 3.42
C GLY A 87 -3.10 -6.83 2.48
N ALA A 88 -2.81 -8.04 2.94
CA ALA A 88 -3.18 -9.30 2.28
C ALA A 88 -3.53 -10.35 3.34
N MET A 89 -4.17 -11.45 2.93
CA MET A 89 -4.51 -12.54 3.86
C MET A 89 -3.22 -13.21 4.37
N PRO A 90 -2.92 -13.20 5.68
CA PRO A 90 -1.79 -13.93 6.21
C PRO A 90 -2.07 -15.44 6.09
N ARG A 91 -1.02 -16.21 5.79
CA ARG A 91 -1.13 -17.67 5.75
C ARG A 91 -1.40 -18.20 7.17
N LYS A 92 -2.52 -18.89 7.35
CA LYS A 92 -2.88 -19.56 8.62
C LYS A 92 -2.44 -21.02 8.62
N GLN A 93 -2.24 -21.58 9.81
CA GLN A 93 -1.97 -23.00 9.97
C GLN A 93 -3.11 -23.83 9.38
N GLY A 94 -2.77 -24.89 8.64
CA GLY A 94 -3.74 -25.75 7.96
C GLY A 94 -4.28 -25.21 6.63
N MET A 95 -3.93 -23.98 6.24
CA MET A 95 -4.38 -23.39 4.97
C MET A 95 -3.59 -23.96 3.78
N GLU A 96 -4.28 -24.52 2.79
CA GLU A 96 -3.67 -24.91 1.52
C GLU A 96 -3.39 -23.68 0.64
N ARG A 97 -2.54 -23.85 -0.37
CA ARG A 97 -2.22 -22.77 -1.32
C ARG A 97 -3.47 -22.24 -2.05
N LYS A 98 -4.41 -23.13 -2.37
CA LYS A 98 -5.68 -22.77 -3.05
C LYS A 98 -6.56 -21.87 -2.18
N ASP A 99 -6.58 -22.10 -0.87
CA ASP A 99 -7.40 -21.34 0.07
C ASP A 99 -6.83 -19.93 0.26
N LEU A 100 -5.49 -19.84 0.38
CA LEU A 100 -4.78 -18.56 0.45
C LEU A 100 -5.01 -17.72 -0.80
N LEU A 101 -4.94 -18.33 -1.98
CA LEU A 101 -5.23 -17.64 -3.24
C LEU A 101 -6.69 -17.20 -3.31
N SER A 102 -7.63 -18.08 -2.96
CA SER A 102 -9.07 -17.77 -2.98
C SER A 102 -9.43 -16.62 -2.04
N ALA A 103 -8.81 -16.56 -0.86
CA ALA A 103 -8.99 -15.46 0.08
C ALA A 103 -8.44 -14.13 -0.47
N ASN A 104 -7.22 -14.15 -1.02
CA ASN A 104 -6.61 -12.95 -1.60
C ASN A 104 -7.35 -12.47 -2.86
N VAL A 105 -7.91 -13.36 -3.69
CA VAL A 105 -8.74 -12.96 -4.84
C VAL A 105 -9.90 -12.07 -4.40
N LYS A 106 -10.58 -12.40 -3.29
CA LYS A 106 -11.69 -11.57 -2.78
C LYS A 106 -11.21 -10.18 -2.35
N ILE A 107 -10.06 -10.09 -1.68
CA ILE A 107 -9.49 -8.83 -1.21
C ILE A 107 -9.09 -7.95 -2.41
N PHE A 108 -8.28 -8.48 -3.32
CA PHE A 108 -7.75 -7.71 -4.44
C PHE A 108 -8.77 -7.44 -5.54
N LYS A 109 -9.85 -8.23 -5.61
CA LYS A 109 -11.04 -7.90 -6.42
C LYS A 109 -11.68 -6.61 -5.92
N VAL A 110 -12.04 -6.54 -4.63
CA VAL A 110 -12.70 -5.35 -4.05
C VAL A 110 -11.81 -4.12 -4.16
N GLN A 111 -10.51 -4.26 -3.89
CA GLN A 111 -9.56 -3.15 -4.06
C GLN A 111 -9.39 -2.73 -5.53
N GLY A 112 -9.36 -3.69 -6.46
CA GLY A 112 -9.33 -3.42 -7.90
C GLY A 112 -10.57 -2.66 -8.38
N GLU A 113 -11.76 -3.11 -8.00
CA GLU A 113 -13.04 -2.44 -8.33
C GLU A 113 -13.10 -1.03 -7.71
N ALA A 114 -12.58 -0.84 -6.50
CA ALA A 114 -12.52 0.48 -5.85
C ALA A 114 -11.53 1.43 -6.55
N LEU A 115 -10.34 0.94 -6.92
CA LEU A 115 -9.38 1.69 -7.73
C LEU A 115 -10.00 2.08 -9.07
N ASP A 116 -10.64 1.14 -9.77
CA ASP A 116 -11.30 1.40 -11.04
C ASP A 116 -12.34 2.49 -10.91
N LYS A 117 -13.14 2.47 -9.85
CA LYS A 117 -14.27 3.39 -9.72
C LYS A 117 -13.88 4.77 -9.19
N TYR A 118 -12.97 4.85 -8.22
CA TYR A 118 -12.76 6.06 -7.42
C TYR A 118 -11.38 6.70 -7.59
N ALA A 119 -10.36 5.93 -7.96
CA ALA A 119 -9.01 6.47 -8.10
C ALA A 119 -8.83 7.26 -9.40
N ARG A 120 -7.73 8.00 -9.48
CA ARG A 120 -7.32 8.61 -10.74
C ARG A 120 -6.96 7.52 -11.75
N LYS A 121 -7.21 7.75 -13.03
CA LYS A 121 -6.89 6.75 -14.08
C LYS A 121 -5.40 6.59 -14.33
N ASP A 122 -4.60 7.55 -13.88
CA ASP A 122 -3.14 7.52 -13.90
C ASP A 122 -2.51 7.06 -12.56
N VAL A 123 -3.32 6.57 -11.61
CA VAL A 123 -2.86 6.09 -10.29
C VAL A 123 -1.73 5.07 -10.43
N LYS A 124 -0.71 5.19 -9.60
CA LYS A 124 0.40 4.20 -9.53
C LYS A 124 0.16 3.23 -8.38
N VAL A 125 0.08 1.95 -8.70
CA VAL A 125 -0.27 0.89 -7.74
C VAL A 125 0.95 0.00 -7.49
N LEU A 126 1.34 -0.12 -6.22
CA LEU A 126 2.39 -1.03 -5.77
C LEU A 126 1.80 -2.07 -4.82
N VAL A 127 1.81 -3.33 -5.26
CA VAL A 127 1.37 -4.46 -4.44
C VAL A 127 2.55 -5.04 -3.67
N VAL A 128 2.39 -5.06 -2.34
CA VAL A 128 3.37 -5.60 -1.38
C VAL A 128 2.83 -6.87 -0.72
N GLY A 129 1.51 -6.92 -0.48
CA GLY A 129 0.85 -8.05 0.14
C GLY A 129 1.00 -9.34 -0.68
N ASN A 130 1.51 -10.40 -0.05
CA ASN A 130 1.81 -11.65 -0.74
C ASN A 130 0.56 -12.50 -1.03
N PRO A 131 0.54 -13.27 -2.14
CA PRO A 131 1.57 -13.36 -3.20
C PRO A 131 1.53 -12.16 -4.16
N ALA A 132 2.56 -11.29 -4.10
CA ALA A 132 2.48 -9.94 -4.65
C ALA A 132 2.20 -9.88 -6.16
N ASN A 133 2.91 -10.68 -6.97
CA ASN A 133 2.72 -10.70 -8.43
C ASN A 133 1.30 -11.17 -8.82
N THR A 134 0.81 -12.25 -8.21
CA THR A 134 -0.54 -12.77 -8.49
C THR A 134 -1.60 -11.76 -8.05
N ASN A 135 -1.42 -11.16 -6.88
CA ASN A 135 -2.33 -10.14 -6.35
C ASN A 135 -2.38 -8.88 -7.24
N ALA A 136 -1.24 -8.44 -7.78
CA ALA A 136 -1.17 -7.34 -8.75
C ALA A 136 -1.93 -7.67 -10.04
N ILE A 137 -1.77 -8.88 -10.57
CA ILE A 137 -2.51 -9.33 -11.76
C ILE A 137 -4.02 -9.33 -11.49
N ILE A 138 -4.46 -9.91 -10.36
CA ILE A 138 -5.87 -9.91 -9.95
C ILE A 138 -6.41 -8.47 -9.86
N CYS A 139 -5.68 -7.59 -9.16
CA CYS A 139 -6.10 -6.20 -8.99
C CYS A 139 -6.27 -5.48 -10.33
N SER A 140 -5.28 -5.61 -11.23
CA SER A 140 -5.34 -5.02 -12.58
C SER A 140 -6.48 -5.57 -13.44
N HIS A 141 -6.86 -6.84 -13.24
CA HIS A 141 -7.96 -7.47 -13.97
C HIS A 141 -9.31 -6.84 -13.62
N TYR A 142 -9.51 -6.48 -12.35
CA TYR A 142 -10.73 -5.84 -11.86
C TYR A 142 -10.70 -4.31 -11.99
N ALA A 143 -9.65 -3.74 -12.59
CA ALA A 143 -9.52 -2.31 -12.84
C ALA A 143 -9.24 -2.00 -14.32
N PRO A 144 -10.16 -2.37 -15.24
CA PRO A 144 -9.94 -2.29 -16.67
C PRO A 144 -9.76 -0.87 -17.22
N SER A 145 -10.19 0.17 -16.49
CA SER A 145 -10.05 1.56 -16.92
C SER A 145 -8.68 2.18 -16.60
N ILE A 146 -7.83 1.49 -15.84
CA ILE A 146 -6.48 1.93 -15.48
C ILE A 146 -5.46 1.16 -16.34
N PRO A 147 -4.44 1.82 -16.93
CA PRO A 147 -3.40 1.13 -17.69
C PRO A 147 -2.71 0.04 -16.88
N LYS A 148 -2.53 -1.15 -17.47
CA LYS A 148 -2.00 -2.33 -16.76
C LYS A 148 -0.58 -2.12 -16.26
N GLU A 149 0.22 -1.31 -16.97
CA GLU A 149 1.57 -0.91 -16.60
C GLU A 149 1.64 -0.09 -15.30
N ASN A 150 0.52 0.45 -14.82
CA ASN A 150 0.46 1.12 -13.53
C ASN A 150 0.36 0.17 -12.34
N PHE A 151 0.08 -1.12 -12.57
CA PHE A 151 0.02 -2.14 -11.53
C PHE A 151 1.34 -2.89 -11.43
N THR A 152 2.04 -2.68 -10.32
CA THR A 152 3.37 -3.26 -10.07
C THR A 152 3.35 -4.12 -8.82
N ALA A 153 4.26 -5.09 -8.74
CA ALA A 153 4.47 -5.94 -7.58
C ALA A 153 5.90 -5.76 -7.05
N MET A 154 6.05 -5.70 -5.73
CA MET A 154 7.33 -5.37 -5.11
C MET A 154 8.27 -6.57 -5.06
N THR A 155 9.30 -6.57 -5.91
CA THR A 155 10.47 -7.46 -5.83
C THR A 155 11.74 -6.72 -5.36
N ARG A 156 11.60 -5.42 -5.03
CA ARG A 156 12.73 -4.56 -4.66
C ARG A 156 13.43 -5.00 -3.37
N LEU A 157 12.71 -5.64 -2.43
CA LEU A 157 13.31 -6.21 -1.23
C LEU A 157 14.33 -7.31 -1.59
N ASP A 158 13.98 -8.18 -2.54
CA ASP A 158 14.87 -9.26 -2.98
C ASP A 158 16.08 -8.70 -3.75
N GLN A 159 15.88 -7.66 -4.57
CA GLN A 159 16.97 -6.94 -5.21
C GLN A 159 17.94 -6.33 -4.19
N ASN A 160 17.44 -5.63 -3.16
CA ASN A 160 18.27 -5.03 -2.13
C ASN A 160 19.04 -6.11 -1.34
N ARG A 161 18.40 -7.24 -1.04
CA ARG A 161 19.06 -8.40 -0.38
C ARG A 161 20.18 -8.97 -1.25
N ALA A 162 19.96 -9.12 -2.55
CA ALA A 162 20.98 -9.60 -3.48
C ALA A 162 22.17 -8.64 -3.56
N GLN A 163 21.92 -7.33 -3.66
CA GLN A 163 22.98 -6.31 -3.63
C GLN A 163 23.79 -6.37 -2.33
N ALA A 164 23.13 -6.42 -1.17
CA ALA A 164 23.82 -6.51 0.12
C ALA A 164 24.67 -7.78 0.25
N ALA A 165 24.16 -8.92 -0.24
CA ALA A 165 24.90 -10.18 -0.23
C ALA A 165 26.15 -10.13 -1.13
N LEU A 166 26.05 -9.52 -2.31
CA LEU A 166 27.19 -9.33 -3.23
C LEU A 166 28.23 -8.37 -2.66
N ALA A 167 27.80 -7.22 -2.14
CA ALA A 167 28.66 -6.22 -1.51
C ALA A 167 29.47 -6.84 -0.36
N SER A 168 28.80 -7.58 0.53
CA SER A 168 29.43 -8.31 1.64
C SER A 168 30.44 -9.36 1.15
N ARG A 169 30.09 -10.14 0.12
CA ARG A 169 30.97 -11.18 -0.43
C ARG A 169 32.25 -10.61 -1.05
N LEU A 170 32.14 -9.44 -1.69
CA LEU A 170 33.22 -8.77 -2.40
C LEU A 170 34.00 -7.76 -1.53
N GLY A 171 33.50 -7.43 -0.34
CA GLY A 171 34.11 -6.43 0.54
C GLY A 171 34.02 -5.00 0.01
N VAL A 172 32.94 -4.68 -0.71
CA VAL A 172 32.70 -3.35 -1.30
C VAL A 172 31.41 -2.74 -0.75
N GLN A 173 31.26 -1.41 -0.86
CA GLN A 173 30.02 -0.69 -0.54
C GLN A 173 29.19 -0.44 -1.80
#